data_AF-A0A0K1PWW0-F1
#
_entry.id   AF-A0A0K1PWW0-F1
#
_cell.length_a   1.000
_cell.length_b   1.000
_cell.length_c   1.000
_cell.angle_alpha   90.00
_cell.angle_beta   90.00
_cell.angle_gamma   90.00
#
_symmetry.space_group_name_H-M   'P 1'
#
loop_
_entity.id
_entity.type
_entity.pdbx_description
1 polymer ?
#
loop_
_entity_poly.entity_id
_entity_poly.type
_entity_poly.pdbx_seq_one_letter_code
_entity_poly.pdbx_strand_id
1 'polypeptide(L)' 'MLVKFVRAIPLSGEKDNTAPWAITNASFNQQKKNAGISEIIEIPNRGHALTIDSGWREVCEKALSFVRRFV' A
#
# COMPACT_ATOMS: atom_id res chain seq x y z
N MET A 1 -16.72 -11.91 19.38
CA MET A 1 -16.76 -10.82 18.38
C MET A 1 -15.32 -10.36 18.14
N LEU A 2 -14.65 -10.92 17.13
CA LEU A 2 -13.27 -10.56 16.80
C LEU A 2 -13.29 -9.23 16.04
N VAL A 3 -12.87 -8.16 16.69
CA VAL A 3 -12.56 -6.90 16.02
C VAL A 3 -11.41 -7.22 15.05
N LYS A 4 -11.65 -7.14 13.74
CA LYS A 4 -10.59 -7.32 12.75
C LYS A 4 -9.65 -6.11 12.87
N PHE A 5 -8.48 -6.31 13.47
CA PHE A 5 -7.45 -5.27 13.53
C PHE A 5 -6.91 -5.06 12.11
N VAL A 6 -7.37 -4.03 11.40
CA VAL A 6 -6.80 -3.59 10.12
C VAL A 6 -5.71 -2.59 10.42
N ARG A 7 -4.53 -2.75 9.83
CA ARG A 7 -3.40 -1.86 10.13
C ARG A 7 -2.97 -1.01 8.96
N ALA A 8 -2.61 -1.60 7.83
CA ALA A 8 -2.03 -0.82 6.74
C ALA A 8 -2.00 -1.56 5.40
N ILE A 9 -1.89 -0.76 4.33
CA ILE A 9 -1.55 -1.23 3.00
C ILE A 9 -0.46 -0.32 2.38
N PRO A 10 0.84 -0.65 2.46
CA PRO A 10 1.85 0.07 1.70
C PRO A 10 1.67 -0.15 0.19
N LEU A 11 1.65 0.96 -0.56
CA LEU A 11 1.56 0.98 -2.02
C LEU A 11 2.87 1.56 -2.56
N SER A 12 3.59 0.79 -3.39
CA SER A 12 4.84 1.21 -4.02
C SER A 12 4.63 1.44 -5.51
N GLY A 13 5.27 2.45 -6.10
CA GLY A 13 5.38 2.55 -7.56
C GLY A 13 6.58 1.75 -8.08
N GLU A 14 6.41 0.96 -9.13
CA GLU A 14 7.50 0.18 -9.76
C GLU A 14 8.67 1.07 -10.24
N LYS A 15 8.35 2.29 -10.70
CA LYS A 15 9.31 3.29 -11.22
C LYS A 15 9.59 4.39 -10.20
N ASP A 16 9.27 4.17 -8.92
CA ASP A 16 9.58 5.12 -7.86
C ASP A 16 11.07 5.05 -7.51
N ASN A 17 11.80 6.11 -7.88
CA ASN A 17 13.23 6.25 -7.56
C ASN A 17 13.48 7.06 -6.27
N THR A 18 12.44 7.64 -5.66
CA THR A 18 12.54 8.42 -4.43
C THR A 18 12.23 7.55 -3.21
N ALA A 19 11.20 6.70 -3.30
CA ALA A 19 10.87 5.67 -2.32
C ALA A 19 10.76 4.30 -3.00
N PRO A 20 11.89 3.67 -3.36
CA PRO A 20 11.89 2.41 -4.09
C PRO A 20 11.24 1.27 -3.32
N TRP A 21 10.87 0.20 -4.04
CA TRP A 21 10.29 -1.03 -3.48
C TRP A 21 11.01 -1.54 -2.23
N ALA A 22 12.33 -1.47 -2.20
CA ALA A 22 13.13 -1.92 -1.06
C ALA A 22 12.71 -1.23 0.27
N ILE A 23 12.41 0.07 0.23
CA ILE A 23 11.98 0.84 1.40
C ILE A 23 10.56 0.43 1.80
N THR A 24 9.63 0.40 0.85
CA THR A 24 8.23 0.02 1.09
C THR A 24 8.13 -1.41 1.65
N ASN A 25 8.88 -2.35 1.07
CA ASN A 25 8.96 -3.74 1.54
C ASN A 25 9.61 -3.85 2.92
N ALA A 26 10.65 -3.07 3.22
CA ALA A 26 11.22 -3.02 4.56
C ALA A 26 10.20 -2.54 5.60
N SER A 27 9.42 -1.49 5.30
CA SER A 27 8.34 -1.01 6.16
C SER A 27 7.25 -2.07 6.36
N PHE A 28 6.82 -2.76 5.30
CA PHE A 28 5.88 -3.88 5.41
C PHE A 28 6.43 -4.99 6.30
N ASN A 29 7.69 -5.37 6.16
CA ASN A 29 8.34 -6.40 6.98
C ASN A 29 8.43 -6.03 8.47
N GLN A 30 8.50 -4.74 8.79
CA GLN A 30 8.39 -4.28 10.17
C GLN A 30 6.94 -4.36 10.65
N GLN A 31 5.97 -3.93 9.83
CA GLN A 31 4.56 -3.88 10.21
C GLN A 31 3.90 -5.25 10.33
N LYS A 32 4.30 -6.25 9.52
CA LYS A 32 3.73 -7.61 9.54
C LYS A 32 3.94 -8.37 10.85
N LYS A 33 4.80 -7.86 11.74
CA LYS A 33 5.03 -8.42 13.09
C LYS A 33 3.89 -8.08 14.07
N ASN A 34 3.02 -7.14 13.71
CA ASN A 34 1.89 -6.73 14.54
C ASN A 34 0.68 -7.65 14.34
N ALA A 35 -0.21 -7.70 15.32
CA ALA A 35 -1.44 -8.52 15.28
C ALA A 35 -2.48 -8.08 14.21
N GLY A 36 -2.27 -6.93 13.55
CA GLY A 36 -3.20 -6.39 12.57
C GLY A 36 -2.89 -6.83 11.14
N ILE A 37 -3.92 -6.92 10.30
CA ILE A 37 -3.82 -7.28 8.89
C ILE A 37 -3.06 -6.18 8.15
N SER A 38 -1.99 -6.59 7.48
CA SER A 38 -1.17 -5.75 6.61
C SER A 38 -0.99 -6.44 5.27
N GLU A 39 -1.09 -5.70 4.17
CA GLU A 39 -0.84 -6.17 2.80
C GLU A 39 0.11 -5.18 2.12
N ILE A 40 0.86 -5.60 1.11
CA ILE A 40 1.72 -4.70 0.30
C ILE A 40 1.42 -4.90 -1.18
N ILE A 41 1.40 -3.81 -1.94
CA ILE A 41 1.19 -3.85 -3.40
C ILE A 41 2.24 -2.99 -4.09
N GLU A 42 2.82 -3.51 -5.17
CA GLU A 42 3.59 -2.73 -6.14
C GLU A 42 2.68 -2.42 -7.34
N ILE A 43 2.67 -1.16 -7.77
CA ILE A 43 1.82 -0.66 -8.85
C ILE A 43 2.70 -0.46 -10.09
N PRO A 44 2.46 -1.21 -11.19
CA PRO A 44 3.26 -1.12 -12.39
C PRO A 44 3.23 0.26 -13.03
N ASN A 45 4.34 0.66 -13.64
CA ASN A 45 4.47 1.91 -14.39
C ASN A 45 4.13 3.19 -13.61
N ARG A 46 4.31 3.18 -12.29
CA ARG A 46 4.11 4.35 -11.43
C ARG A 46 5.39 4.84 -10.79
N GLY A 47 5.57 6.17 -10.75
CA GLY A 47 6.69 6.83 -10.07
C GLY A 47 6.27 7.42 -8.72
N HIS A 48 7.10 8.29 -8.16
CA HIS A 48 6.88 8.88 -6.83
C HIS A 48 5.66 9.83 -6.77
N ALA A 49 5.41 10.56 -7.85
CA ALA A 49 4.36 11.58 -7.92
C ALA A 49 2.99 10.99 -8.30
N LEU A 50 2.55 9.98 -7.53
CA LEU A 50 1.30 9.22 -7.75
C LEU A 50 0.04 10.08 -7.78
N THR A 51 0.06 11.31 -7.26
CA THR A 51 -1.09 12.22 -7.20
C THR A 51 -1.16 13.21 -8.36
N ILE A 52 -0.08 13.33 -9.14
CA ILE A 52 0.05 14.26 -10.27
C ILE A 52 -0.02 13.49 -11.60
N ASP A 53 0.15 12.17 -11.56
CA ASP A 53 -0.02 11.30 -12.72
C ASP A 53 -1.51 10.94 -12.96
N SER A 54 -1.86 10.54 -14.19
CA SER A 54 -3.21 10.06 -14.53
C SER A 54 -3.58 8.71 -13.89
N GLY A 55 -2.63 8.08 -13.19
CA GLY A 55 -2.77 6.79 -12.52
C GLY A 55 -3.21 6.88 -11.06
N TRP A 56 -3.33 8.08 -10.48
CA TRP A 56 -3.72 8.30 -9.08
C TRP A 56 -5.00 7.56 -8.68
N ARG A 57 -5.94 7.43 -9.61
CA ARG A 57 -7.22 6.75 -9.37
C ARG A 57 -7.04 5.28 -9.03
N GLU A 58 -6.13 4.59 -9.72
CA GLU A 58 -5.83 3.17 -9.45
C GLU A 58 -5.30 2.97 -8.03
N VAL A 59 -4.41 3.86 -7.58
CA VAL A 59 -3.87 3.87 -6.21
C VAL A 59 -5.02 4.00 -5.20
N CYS A 60 -5.92 4.97 -5.42
CA CYS A 60 -7.09 5.18 -4.58
C CYS A 60 -8.04 3.98 -4.57
N GLU A 61 -8.28 3.36 -5.72
CA GLU A 61 -9.15 2.19 -5.84
C GLU A 61 -8.58 0.98 -5.08
N LYS A 62 -7.27 0.74 -5.13
CA LYS A 62 -6.61 -0.30 -4.33
C LYS A 62 -6.74 -0.04 -2.83
N ALA A 63 -6.46 1.19 -2.39
CA ALA A 63 -6.59 1.57 -0.99
C ALA A 63 -8.05 1.46 -0.48
N LEU A 64 -9.02 1.95 -1.27
CA LEU A 64 -10.43 1.88 -0.93
C LEU A 64 -10.93 0.43 -0.87
N SER A 65 -10.52 -0.40 -1.82
CA SER A 65 -10.87 -1.83 -1.86
C SER A 65 -10.32 -2.58 -0.65
N PHE A 66 -9.11 -2.23 -0.20
CA PHE A 66 -8.55 -2.77 1.04
C PHE A 66 -9.44 -2.42 2.24
N VAL A 67 -9.74 -1.13 2.45
CA VAL A 67 -10.56 -0.68 3.59
C VAL A 67 -11.95 -1.32 3.59
N ARG A 68 -12.61 -1.39 2.43
CA ARG A 68 -13.95 -1.98 2.28
C ARG A 68 -14.05 -3.46 2.64
N ARG A 69 -12.94 -4.22 2.67
CA ARG A 69 -12.97 -5.63 3.11
C ARG A 69 -13.15 -5.78 4.63
N PHE A 70 -13.03 -4.69 5.37
CA PHE A 70 -12.95 -4.72 6.83
C PHE A 70 -13.83 -3.70 7.55
N VAL A 71 -14.48 -2.80 6.80
CA VAL A 71 -15.59 -1.97 7.28
C VAL A 71 -16.90 -2.76 7.14
#